data_AF-A0A7V9EBQ1-F1
#
_entry.id   AF-A0A7V9EBQ1-F1
#
_cell.length_a   1.000
_cell.length_b   1.000
_cell.length_c   1.000
_cell.angle_alpha   90.00
_cell.angle_beta   90.00
_cell.angle_gamma   90.00
#
_symmetry.space_group_name_H-M   'P 1'
#
loop_
_entity.id
_entity.type
_entity.pdbx_description
1 polymer ?
#
loop_
_entity_poly.entity_id
_entity_poly.type
_entity_poly.pdbx_seq_one_letter_code
_entity_poly.pdbx_strand_id
1 'polypeptide(L)' 'MEPVPIVGGTGALGFGLAARWAKAGVPVVIGSREEDRAQEAAGRIADGEAHGLENSEAARQGPIVILTVPFRNQSENL' A
#
# COMPACT_ATOMS: atom_id res chain seq x y z
N MET A 1 7.87 -11.96 8.18
CA MET A 1 6.97 -11.02 8.89
C MET A 1 5.77 -10.83 7.99
N GLU A 2 4.56 -10.75 8.53
CA GLU A 2 3.38 -10.43 7.71
C GLU A 2 3.54 -9.00 7.15
N PRO A 3 3.22 -8.76 5.87
CA PRO A 3 3.35 -7.43 5.30
C PRO A 3 2.32 -6.46 5.89
N VAL A 4 2.57 -5.17 5.72
CA VAL A 4 1.61 -4.10 6.02
C VAL A 4 0.90 -3.68 4.73
N PRO A 5 -0.40 -3.99 4.58
CA PRO A 5 -1.22 -3.47 3.49
C PRO A 5 -1.42 -1.96 3.58
N ILE A 6 -1.28 -1.26 2.45
CA ILE A 6 -1.49 0.18 2.32
C ILE A 6 -2.46 0.45 1.17
N VAL A 7 -3.75 0.57 1.49
CA VAL A 7 -4.84 0.80 0.53
C VAL A 7 -4.89 2.27 0.12
N GLY A 8 -4.95 2.53 -1.18
CA GLY A 8 -4.70 3.88 -1.71
C GLY A 8 -3.21 4.25 -1.65
N GLY A 9 -2.33 3.24 -1.67
CA GLY A 9 -0.91 3.39 -1.39
C GLY A 9 -0.10 4.08 -2.50
N THR A 10 -0.69 4.30 -3.68
CA THR A 10 -0.01 4.97 -4.81
C THR A 10 0.09 6.49 -4.65
N GLY A 11 -0.69 7.09 -3.73
CA GLY A 11 -0.61 8.50 -3.39
C GLY A 11 0.61 8.88 -2.54
N ALA A 12 0.88 10.18 -2.39
CA ALA A 12 2.09 10.68 -1.72
C ALA A 12 2.26 10.17 -0.28
N LEU A 13 1.18 10.14 0.52
CA LEU A 13 1.23 9.63 1.90
C LEU A 13 1.49 8.12 1.91
N GLY A 14 0.69 7.35 1.18
CA GLY A 14 0.80 5.89 1.14
C GLY A 14 2.15 5.41 0.65
N PHE A 15 2.65 6.00 -0.44
CA PHE A 15 3.97 5.68 -0.98
C PHE A 15 5.09 6.09 -0.02
N GLY A 16 4.95 7.26 0.62
CA GLY A 16 5.93 7.75 1.60
C GLY A 16 6.04 6.88 2.86
N LEU A 17 4.94 6.26 3.29
CA LEU A 17 4.92 5.25 4.35
C LEU A 17 5.55 3.94 3.87
N ALA A 18 5.11 3.44 2.71
CA ALA A 18 5.61 2.21 2.10
C ALA A 18 7.14 2.21 1.98
N ALA A 19 7.70 3.27 1.39
CA ALA A 19 9.15 3.39 1.18
C ALA A 19 9.94 3.43 2.49
N ARG A 20 9.42 4.10 3.53
CA ARG A 20 10.09 4.18 4.85
C ARG A 20 10.05 2.86 5.60
N TRP A 21 8.94 2.15 5.54
CA TRP A 21 8.79 0.85 6.20
C TRP A 21 9.56 -0.25 5.50
N ALA A 22 9.52 -0.31 4.17
CA ALA A 22 10.34 -1.22 3.39
C ALA A 22 11.85 -1.02 3.70
N LYS A 23 12.31 0.24 3.73
CA LYS A 23 13.68 0.58 4.16
C LYS A 23 14.01 0.13 5.60
N ALA A 24 13.03 0.10 6.49
CA ALA A 24 13.18 -0.39 7.86
C ALA A 24 13.10 -1.92 7.97
N GLY A 25 12.95 -2.65 6.86
CA GLY A 25 12.84 -4.12 6.84
C GLY A 25 11.43 -4.64 7.12
N VAL A 26 10.41 -3.78 7.09
CA VAL A 26 9.00 -4.18 7.20
C VAL A 26 8.45 -4.42 5.79
N PRO A 27 8.00 -5.64 5.45
CA PRO A 27 7.39 -5.91 4.15
C PRO A 27 6.10 -5.09 3.97
N VAL A 28 5.87 -4.55 2.78
CA VAL A 28 4.67 -3.75 2.49
C VAL A 28 3.96 -4.23 1.24
N VAL A 29 2.64 -4.07 1.22
CA VAL A 29 1.83 -4.32 0.02
C VAL A 29 1.06 -3.05 -0.32
N ILE A 30 1.37 -2.46 -1.47
CA ILE A 30 0.68 -1.28 -2.00
C ILE A 30 -0.62 -1.73 -2.66
N GLY A 31 -1.75 -1.20 -2.20
CA GLY A 31 -3.06 -1.39 -2.78
C GLY A 31 -3.48 -0.23 -3.69
N SER A 32 -4.03 -0.56 -4.85
CA SER A 32 -4.65 0.39 -5.79
C SER A 32 -5.94 -0.20 -6.37
N ARG A 33 -6.80 0.64 -6.96
CA ARG A 33 -7.94 0.15 -7.77
C ARG A 33 -7.49 -0.43 -9.11
N GLU A 34 -6.31 -0.02 -9.56
CA GLU A 34 -5.65 -0.48 -10.77
C GLU A 34 -4.37 -1.20 -10.34
N GLU A 35 -4.30 -2.51 -10.54
CA GLU A 35 -3.19 -3.36 -10.07
C GLU A 35 -1.84 -2.91 -10.65
N ASP A 36 -1.76 -2.67 -11.96
CA ASP A 36 -0.54 -2.19 -12.64
C ASP A 36 0.03 -0.93 -11.97
N ARG A 37 -0.85 -0.04 -11.51
CA ARG A 37 -0.45 1.21 -10.85
C ARG A 37 0.13 0.97 -9.46
N ALA A 38 -0.34 -0.06 -8.75
CA ALA A 38 0.27 -0.50 -7.51
C ALA A 38 1.62 -1.16 -7.75
N GLN A 39 1.73 -2.01 -8.78
CA GLN A 39 2.98 -2.67 -9.15
C GLN A 39 4.05 -1.65 -9.55
N GLU A 40 3.70 -0.65 -10.37
CA GLU A 40 4.60 0.46 -10.72
C GLU A 40 5.08 1.22 -9.48
N ALA A 41 4.16 1.53 -8.55
CA ALA A 41 4.52 2.18 -7.30
C ALA A 41 5.45 1.31 -6.44
N ALA A 42 5.19 0.01 -6.31
CA ALA A 42 6.04 -0.90 -5.56
C ALA A 42 7.44 -1.01 -6.17
N GLY A 43 7.54 -1.07 -7.51
CA GLY A 43 8.81 -1.10 -8.23
C GLY A 43 9.68 0.16 -8.08
N ARG A 44 9.10 1.28 -7.62
CA ARG A 44 9.84 2.51 -7.31
C ARG A 44 10.50 2.51 -5.92
N ILE A 45 10.19 1.52 -5.07
CA ILE A 45 10.81 1.36 -3.76
C ILE A 45 12.13 0.60 -3.94
N ALA A 46 13.25 1.27 -3.70
CA ALA A 46 14.58 0.72 -3.94
C ALA A 46 15.09 -0.22 -2.82
N ASP A 47 14.60 -0.02 -1.59
CA ASP A 47 15.08 -0.71 -0.40
C ASP A 47 13.95 -1.53 0.24
N GLY A 48 14.19 -2.82 0.47
CA GLY A 48 13.27 -3.71 1.18
C GLY A 48 12.27 -4.45 0.29
N GLU A 49 11.28 -5.09 0.93
CA GLU A 49 10.26 -5.90 0.24
C GLU A 49 8.97 -5.09 0.06
N ALA A 50 8.59 -4.87 -1.19
CA ALA A 50 7.34 -4.21 -1.56
C ALA A 50 6.68 -4.92 -2.74
N HIS A 51 5.38 -5.19 -2.63
CA HIS A 51 4.56 -5.74 -3.71
C HIS A 51 3.39 -4.80 -4.02
N GLY A 52 2.88 -4.84 -5.24
CA GLY A 52 1.70 -4.08 -5.65
C GLY A 52 0.55 -5.02 -6.03
N LEU A 53 -0.64 -4.78 -5.48
CA LEU A 53 -1.85 -5.57 -5.74
C LEU A 53 -3.09 -4.66 -5.88
N GLU A 54 -4.19 -5.23 -6.36
CA GLU A 54 -5.51 -4.62 -6.23
C GLU A 54 -5.88 -4.46 -4.74
N ASN A 55 -6.64 -3.41 -4.39
CA ASN A 55 -6.95 -3.04 -3.00
C ASN A 55 -7.53 -4.19 -2.16
N SER A 56 -8.48 -4.95 -2.71
CA SER A 56 -9.15 -6.02 -1.96
C SER A 56 -8.20 -7.18 -1.66
N GLU A 57 -7.29 -7.49 -2.59
CA GLU A 57 -6.25 -8.50 -2.38
C GLU A 57 -5.15 -8.00 -1.44
N ALA A 58 -4.72 -6.75 -1.59
CA ALA A 58 -3.76 -6.11 -0.68
C ALA A 58 -4.25 -6.16 0.76
N ALA A 59 -5.52 -5.80 1.01
CA ALA A 59 -6.11 -5.77 2.35
C ALA A 59 -6.12 -7.14 3.06
N ARG A 60 -6.03 -8.25 2.32
CA ARG A 60 -5.97 -9.62 2.89
C ARG A 60 -4.56 -10.07 3.26
N GLN A 61 -3.52 -9.34 2.87
CA GLN A 61 -2.12 -9.78 3.04
C GLN A 61 -1.59 -9.59 4.46
N GLY A 62 -2.28 -8.85 5.33
CA GLY A 62 -1.80 -8.60 6.69
C GLY A 62 -2.89 -8.17 7.66
N PRO A 63 -2.61 -8.24 8.96
CA PRO A 63 -3.60 -8.03 10.02
C PRO A 63 -3.94 -6.55 10.28
N ILE A 64 -3.07 -5.62 9.83
CA ILE A 64 -3.25 -4.18 10.00
C ILE A 64 -3.24 -3.51 8.63
N VAL A 65 -4.39 -2.98 8.20
CA VAL A 65 -4.54 -2.27 6.94
C VAL A 65 -4.44 -0.76 7.17
N ILE A 66 -3.55 -0.10 6.44
CA ILE A 66 -3.41 1.36 6.45
C ILE A 66 -4.21 1.94 5.30
N LEU A 67 -5.21 2.77 5.61
CA LEU A 67 -6.07 3.40 4.62
C LEU A 67 -5.56 4.82 4.30
N THR A 68 -4.98 5.01 3.12
CA THR A 68 -4.44 6.31 2.66
C THR A 68 -5.22 6.89 1.47
N VAL A 69 -6.53 6.66 1.45
CA VAL A 69 -7.44 7.23 0.44
C VAL A 69 -7.92 8.63 0.87
N PRO A 70 -8.31 9.52 -0.07
CA PRO A 70 -8.87 10.83 0.26
C PRO A 70 -10.08 10.73 1.21
N PHE A 71 -10.23 11.72 2.08
CA PHE A 71 -11.29 11.72 3.11
C PHE A 71 -12.71 11.51 2.53
N ARG A 72 -13.04 12.16 1.40
CA ARG A 72 -14.35 12.00 0.74
C ARG A 72 -14.67 10.53 0.43
N ASN A 73 -13.68 9.78 -0.04
CA ASN A 73 -13.86 8.36 -0.37
C ASN A 73 -14.12 7.52 0.88
N GLN A 74 -13.60 7.93 2.04
CA GLN A 74 -13.87 7.28 3.32
C GLN A 74 -15.29 7.63 3.79
N SER A 75 -15.68 8.90 3.75
CA SER A 75 -16.99 9.35 4.26
C SER A 75 -18.19 8.81 3.49
N GLU A 76 -18.03 8.43 2.22
CA GLU A 76 -19.12 7.94 1.38
C GLU A 76 -19.25 6.40 1.40
N ASN A 77 -18.25 5.67 1.88
CA ASN A 77 -18.19 4.20 1.83
C ASN A 77 -18.04 3.54 3.22
N LEU A 78 -18.08 4.33 4.30
CA LEU A 78 -18.13 3.91 5.70
C LEU A 78 -19.42 4.41 6.33
#